data_AF-A0A974B785-F1
#
_entry.id   AF-A0A974B785-F1
#
_cell.length_a   1.000
_cell.length_b   1.000
_cell.length_c   1.000
_cell.angle_alpha   90.00
_cell.angle_beta   90.00
_cell.angle_gamma   90.00
#
_symmetry.space_group_name_H-M   'P 1'
#
loop_
_entity.id
_entity.type
_entity.pdbx_description
1 polymer ?
#
loop_
_entity_poly.entity_id
_entity_poly.type
_entity_poly.pdbx_seq_one_letter_code
_entity_poly.pdbx_strand_id
1 'polypeptide(L)'
;GKRPENFETRTMSILIFVLTLSIFSCLGFPAYDYDLPAMEEALNASLARINSQSWGRNLYGVVRSHITGVDMWSSDAYRLELQFSIRETVCSKASGRDPSTCAFRTGPYVVSAS
;
A
#
# COMPACT_ATOMS: atom_id res chain seq x y z
N GLY A 1 44.35 -43.88 -24.70
CA GLY A 1 43.04 -43.19 -24.68
C GLY A 1 42.65 -42.92 -23.24
N LYS A 2 42.52 -41.66 -22.84
CA LYS A 2 41.94 -41.27 -21.54
C LYS A 2 41.13 -39.99 -21.77
N ARG A 3 39.87 -40.12 -22.18
CA ARG A 3 38.90 -39.00 -22.10
C ARG A 3 37.43 -39.41 -22.36
N PRO A 4 36.76 -40.13 -21.43
CA PRO A 4 35.31 -39.99 -21.30
C PRO A 4 34.91 -39.23 -20.03
N GLU A 5 35.58 -39.50 -18.91
CA GLU A 5 35.11 -39.08 -17.58
C GLU A 5 35.16 -37.56 -17.36
N ASN A 6 36.20 -36.88 -17.84
CA ASN A 6 36.33 -35.43 -17.72
C ASN A 6 35.26 -34.64 -18.51
N PHE A 7 34.64 -35.25 -19.52
CA PHE A 7 33.56 -34.60 -20.29
C PHE A 7 32.24 -34.71 -19.53
N GLU A 8 31.95 -35.89 -18.99
CA GLU A 8 30.74 -36.21 -18.24
C GLU A 8 30.66 -35.45 -16.90
N THR A 9 31.79 -35.32 -16.19
CA THR A 9 31.87 -34.50 -14.96
C THR A 9 31.63 -33.02 -15.24
N ARG A 10 32.05 -32.54 -16.42
CA ARG A 10 31.91 -31.13 -16.80
C ARG A 10 30.48 -30.81 -17.25
N THR A 11 29.83 -31.69 -17.99
CA THR A 11 28.41 -31.56 -18.34
C THR A 11 27.51 -31.68 -17.12
N MET A 12 27.79 -32.62 -16.21
CA MET A 12 27.06 -32.72 -14.93
C MET A 12 27.19 -31.44 -14.10
N SER A 13 28.40 -30.89 -13.97
CA SER A 13 28.63 -29.62 -13.25
C SER A 13 27.86 -28.45 -13.87
N ILE A 14 27.84 -28.35 -15.20
CA ILE A 14 27.10 -27.28 -15.90
C ILE A 14 25.60 -27.40 -15.67
N LEU A 15 25.05 -28.62 -15.74
CA LEU A 15 23.61 -28.87 -15.48
C LEU A 15 23.21 -28.47 -14.06
N ILE A 16 24.04 -28.81 -13.07
CA ILE A 16 23.82 -28.43 -11.67
C ILE A 16 23.83 -26.90 -11.53
N PHE A 17 24.79 -26.21 -12.15
CA PHE A 17 24.86 -24.75 -12.11
C PHE A 17 23.66 -24.07 -12.77
N VAL A 18 23.19 -24.60 -13.90
CA VAL A 18 22.00 -24.07 -14.58
C VAL A 18 20.76 -24.28 -13.71
N LEU A 19 20.59 -25.48 -13.13
CA LEU A 19 19.47 -25.79 -12.25
C LEU A 19 19.46 -24.89 -11.00
N THR A 20 20.61 -24.67 -10.35
CA THR A 20 20.68 -23.80 -9.17
C THR A 20 20.39 -22.34 -9.50
N LEU A 21 20.92 -21.84 -10.62
CA LEU A 21 20.63 -20.48 -11.10
C LEU A 21 19.15 -20.31 -11.47
N SER A 22 18.53 -21.30 -12.12
CA SER A 22 17.10 -21.29 -12.43
C SER A 22 16.21 -21.29 -11.19
N ILE A 23 16.54 -22.10 -10.17
CA ILE A 23 15.81 -22.11 -8.89
C ILE A 23 15.96 -20.76 -8.18
N PHE A 24 17.15 -20.17 -8.18
CA PHE A 24 17.40 -18.88 -7.55
C PHE A 24 16.68 -17.73 -8.28
N SER A 25 16.54 -17.82 -9.61
CA SER A 25 15.84 -16.81 -10.42
C SER A 25 14.31 -16.90 -10.31
N CYS A 26 13.77 -18.05 -9.90
CA CYS A 26 12.33 -18.25 -9.70
C CYS A 26 11.84 -17.89 -8.28
N LEU A 27 12.72 -17.45 -7.39
CA LEU A 27 12.34 -16.82 -6.12
C LEU A 27 11.89 -15.37 -6.37
N GLY A 28 10.91 -15.19 -7.26
CA GLY A 28 10.23 -13.92 -7.43
C GLY A 28 9.42 -13.63 -6.18
N PHE A 29 9.74 -12.53 -5.50
CA PHE A 29 8.90 -12.02 -4.42
C PHE A 29 7.54 -11.65 -5.02
N PRO A 30 6.40 -12.17 -4.54
CA PRO A 30 5.11 -11.79 -5.06
C PRO A 30 4.90 -10.29 -4.78
N ALA A 31 4.91 -9.48 -5.84
CA ALA A 31 4.39 -8.14 -5.77
C ALA A 31 2.86 -8.27 -5.74
N TYR A 32 2.28 -8.26 -4.54
CA TYR A 32 0.83 -8.22 -4.40
C TYR A 32 0.34 -6.86 -4.86
N ASP A 33 -0.50 -6.84 -5.90
CA ASP A 33 -1.37 -5.70 -6.19
C ASP A 33 -2.38 -5.66 -5.04
N TYR A 34 -2.07 -4.89 -3.99
CA TYR A 34 -3.04 -4.60 -2.96
C TYR A 34 -4.19 -3.84 -3.60
N ASP A 35 -5.41 -4.37 -3.49
CA ASP A 35 -6.60 -3.81 -4.11
C ASP A 35 -6.77 -2.33 -3.73
N LEU A 36 -6.32 -1.46 -4.63
CA LEU A 36 -6.54 0.00 -4.59
C LEU A 36 -8.01 0.34 -4.24
N PRO A 37 -9.03 -0.38 -4.75
CA PRO A 37 -10.42 -0.11 -4.39
C PRO A 37 -10.73 -0.30 -2.90
N ALA A 38 -10.19 -1.35 -2.27
CA ALA A 38 -10.44 -1.64 -0.85
C ALA A 38 -9.82 -0.58 0.06
N MET A 39 -8.66 -0.04 -0.33
CA MET A 39 -8.04 1.09 0.37
C MET A 39 -8.89 2.35 0.27
N GLU A 40 -9.40 2.69 -0.92
CA GLU A 40 -10.21 3.89 -1.12
C GLU A 40 -11.51 3.82 -0.31
N GLU A 41 -12.18 2.67 -0.29
CA GLU A 41 -13.37 2.45 0.50
C GLU A 41 -13.09 2.58 2.01
N ALA A 42 -12.02 1.94 2.49
CA ALA A 42 -11.61 2.03 3.89
C ALA A 42 -11.25 3.46 4.31
N LEU A 43 -10.55 4.19 3.44
CA LEU A 43 -10.20 5.60 3.66
C LEU A 43 -11.45 6.47 3.74
N ASN A 44 -12.39 6.29 2.80
CA ASN A 44 -13.63 7.06 2.76
C ASN A 44 -14.52 6.78 3.99
N ALA A 45 -14.67 5.51 4.37
CA ALA A 45 -15.41 5.13 5.57
C ALA A 45 -14.79 5.70 6.85
N SER A 46 -13.45 5.66 6.95
CA SER A 46 -12.70 6.22 8.09
C SER A 46 -12.87 7.74 8.17
N LEU A 47 -12.78 8.45 7.03
CA LEU A 47 -12.97 9.89 6.96
C LEU A 47 -14.41 10.29 7.31
N ALA A 48 -15.41 9.55 6.81
CA ALA A 48 -16.81 9.78 7.13
C ALA A 48 -17.09 9.64 8.64
N ARG A 49 -16.49 8.64 9.27
CA ARG A 49 -16.56 8.45 10.74
C ARG A 49 -15.92 9.61 11.51
N ILE A 50 -14.76 10.10 11.06
CA ILE A 50 -14.12 11.27 11.68
C ILE A 50 -15.01 12.50 11.53
N ASN A 51 -15.59 12.72 10.36
CA ASN A 51 -16.48 13.86 10.11
C ASN A 51 -17.80 13.78 10.88
N SER A 52 -18.32 12.60 11.18
CA SER A 52 -19.52 12.46 12.01
C SER A 52 -19.24 12.63 13.50
N GLN A 53 -18.08 12.18 14.00
CA GLN A 53 -17.76 12.20 15.44
C GLN A 53 -17.04 13.47 15.90
N SER A 54 -16.36 14.19 15.00
CA SER A 54 -15.63 15.40 15.38
C SER A 54 -16.58 16.57 15.70
N TRP A 55 -16.20 17.41 16.66
CA TRP A 55 -17.03 18.53 17.14
C TRP A 55 -16.94 19.77 16.25
N GLY A 56 -16.00 19.80 15.30
CA GLY A 56 -15.80 20.91 14.37
C GLY A 56 -17.01 21.14 13.45
N ARG A 57 -17.23 22.40 13.07
CA ARG A 57 -18.34 22.80 12.16
C ARG A 57 -18.04 22.49 10.69
N ASN A 58 -16.76 22.33 10.35
CA ASN A 58 -16.29 22.08 9.00
C ASN A 58 -15.91 20.62 8.79
N LEU A 59 -15.91 20.20 7.53
CA LEU A 59 -15.42 18.89 7.10
C LEU A 59 -13.90 18.85 7.18
N TYR A 60 -13.38 17.69 7.52
CA TYR A 60 -11.99 17.30 7.33
C TYR A 60 -11.83 16.58 6.00
N GLY A 61 -10.75 16.89 5.29
CA GLY A 61 -10.32 16.20 4.07
C GLY A 61 -8.96 15.53 4.28
N VAL A 62 -8.64 14.56 3.44
CA VAL A 62 -7.36 13.82 3.47
C VAL A 62 -6.29 14.60 2.72
N VAL A 63 -5.12 14.80 3.36
CA VAL A 63 -3.98 15.50 2.74
C VAL A 63 -3.04 14.51 2.07
N ARG A 64 -2.68 13.43 2.78
CA ARG A 64 -1.87 12.31 2.28
C ARG A 64 -2.36 11.01 2.92
N SER A 65 -2.29 9.91 2.19
CA SER A 65 -2.59 8.57 2.67
C SER A 65 -1.58 7.57 2.11
N HIS A 66 -1.18 6.60 2.93
CA HIS A 66 -0.32 5.50 2.52
C HIS A 66 -0.59 4.26 3.38
N ILE A 67 -0.27 3.10 2.83
CA ILE A 67 -0.33 1.82 3.53
C ILE A 67 0.97 1.63 4.30
N THR A 68 0.89 1.35 5.59
CA THR A 68 2.05 1.10 6.45
C THR A 68 2.30 -0.39 6.68
N GLY A 69 1.27 -1.22 6.53
CA GLY A 69 1.38 -2.64 6.76
C GLY A 69 0.25 -3.43 6.11
N VAL A 70 0.56 -4.67 5.74
CA VAL A 70 -0.42 -5.63 5.28
C VAL A 70 -0.13 -6.99 5.93
N ASP A 71 -1.07 -7.48 6.73
CA ASP A 71 -0.98 -8.79 7.37
C ASP A 71 -1.93 -9.76 6.67
N MET A 72 -1.39 -10.80 6.02
CA MET A 72 -2.17 -11.86 5.41
C MET A 72 -2.42 -12.98 6.41
N TRP A 73 -3.68 -13.23 6.75
CA TRP A 73 -4.08 -14.35 7.61
C TRP A 73 -4.31 -15.63 6.81
N SER A 74 -4.84 -15.50 5.58
CA SER A 74 -5.13 -16.61 4.67
C SER A 74 -5.22 -16.10 3.23
N SER A 75 -5.53 -16.99 2.27
CA SER A 75 -5.72 -16.62 0.86
C SER A 75 -6.93 -15.70 0.61
N ASP A 76 -7.86 -15.64 1.56
CA ASP A 76 -9.14 -14.92 1.49
C ASP A 76 -9.31 -13.84 2.57
N ALA A 77 -8.38 -13.75 3.54
CA ALA A 77 -8.43 -12.75 4.59
C ALA A 77 -7.08 -12.05 4.77
N TYR A 78 -7.13 -10.73 4.68
CA TYR A 78 -6.00 -9.85 4.93
C TYR A 78 -6.43 -8.66 5.78
N ARG A 79 -5.47 -8.07 6.49
CA ARG A 79 -5.63 -6.84 7.26
C ARG A 79 -4.73 -5.76 6.66
N LEU A 80 -5.31 -4.61 6.36
CA LEU A 80 -4.57 -3.42 5.94
C LEU A 80 -4.40 -2.46 7.10
N GLU A 81 -3.20 -1.91 7.24
CA GLU A 81 -2.93 -0.76 8.10
C GLU A 81 -2.76 0.48 7.23
N LEU A 82 -3.70 1.41 7.37
CA LEU A 82 -3.76 2.65 6.60
C LEU A 82 -3.39 3.83 7.50
N GLN A 83 -2.36 4.57 7.10
CA GLN A 83 -1.98 5.83 7.73
C GLN A 83 -2.33 7.00 6.82
N PHE A 84 -3.13 7.93 7.34
CA PHE A 84 -3.50 9.13 6.60
C PHE A 84 -3.53 10.37 7.50
N SER A 85 -3.24 11.51 6.90
CA SER A 85 -3.30 12.81 7.54
C SER A 85 -4.54 13.57 7.08
N ILE A 86 -5.18 14.26 8.03
CA ILE A 86 -6.39 15.05 7.77
C ILE A 86 -6.15 16.52 8.04
N ARG A 87 -6.91 17.36 7.36
CA ARG A 87 -6.91 18.82 7.58
C ARG A 87 -8.32 19.37 7.45
N GLU A 88 -8.63 20.37 8.28
CA GLU A 88 -9.92 21.07 8.21
C GLU A 88 -10.06 21.79 6.85
N THR A 89 -11.24 21.68 6.26
CA THR A 89 -11.60 22.35 5.00
C THR A 89 -12.44 23.60 5.27
N VAL A 90 -12.71 24.36 4.22
CA VAL A 90 -13.63 25.50 4.28
C VAL A 90 -15.11 25.09 4.20
N CYS A 91 -15.39 23.83 3.87
CA CYS A 91 -16.76 23.34 3.71
C CYS A 91 -17.38 23.02 5.08
N SER A 92 -18.60 23.51 5.30
CA SER A 92 -19.41 23.15 6.47
C SER A 92 -19.88 21.69 6.37
N LYS A 93 -19.96 20.99 7.51
CA LYS A 93 -20.54 19.63 7.57
C LYS A 93 -22.00 19.59 7.12
N ALA A 94 -22.74 20.68 7.34
CA ALA A 94 -24.13 20.79 6.91
C ALA A 94 -24.30 20.97 5.38
N SER A 95 -23.21 21.19 4.64
CA SER A 95 -23.27 21.43 3.20
C SER A 95 -23.55 20.19 2.37
N GLY A 96 -23.36 18.98 2.92
CA GLY A 96 -23.48 17.72 2.18
C GLY A 96 -22.46 17.55 1.04
N ARG A 97 -21.46 18.43 0.95
CA ARG A 97 -20.42 18.35 -0.07
C ARG A 97 -19.44 17.23 0.22
N ASP A 98 -18.89 16.69 -0.86
CA ASP A 98 -17.81 15.73 -0.76
C ASP A 98 -16.51 16.40 -0.28
N PRO A 99 -15.85 15.89 0.78
CA PRO A 99 -14.63 16.48 1.33
C PRO A 99 -13.48 16.60 0.34
N SER A 100 -13.40 15.77 -0.71
CA SER A 100 -12.30 15.83 -1.71
C SER A 100 -12.40 17.06 -2.61
N THR A 101 -13.61 17.61 -2.77
CA THR A 101 -13.87 18.81 -3.59
C THR A 101 -13.66 20.12 -2.82
N CYS A 102 -13.40 20.03 -1.51
CA CYS A 102 -13.34 21.15 -0.61
C CYS A 102 -11.92 21.66 -0.42
N ALA A 103 -11.72 22.97 -0.60
CA ALA A 103 -10.42 23.58 -0.33
C ALA A 103 -10.05 23.47 1.16
N PHE A 104 -8.79 23.16 1.43
CA PHE A 104 -8.27 23.17 2.79
C PHE A 104 -8.28 24.57 3.38
N ARG A 105 -8.58 24.66 4.66
CA ARG A 105 -8.56 25.92 5.39
C ARG A 105 -7.10 26.33 5.63
N THR A 106 -6.79 27.59 5.37
CA THR A 106 -5.45 28.17 5.53
C THR A 106 -5.42 29.06 6.77
N GLY A 107 -4.44 28.86 7.66
CA GLY A 107 -4.31 29.62 8.90
C GLY A 107 -3.09 29.22 9.73
N PRO A 108 -2.71 30.01 10.76
CA PRO A 108 -1.45 29.87 11.50
C PRO A 108 -1.31 28.54 12.28
N TYR A 109 -2.38 27.77 12.42
CA TYR A 109 -2.38 26.48 13.13
C TYR A 109 -2.25 25.26 12.23
N VAL A 110 -1.97 25.44 10.93
CA VAL A 110 -1.78 24.30 10.05
C VAL A 110 -0.30 23.97 9.93
N VAL A 111 0.12 22.94 10.66
CA VAL A 111 1.41 22.28 10.40
C VAL A 111 1.29 21.60 9.04
N SER A 112 1.83 22.23 8.01
CA SER A 112 2.11 21.57 6.74
C SER A 112 3.46 20.88 6.90
N ALA A 113 3.47 19.57 7.10
CA ALA A 113 4.70 18.80 6.97
C ALA A 113 5.16 18.86 5.51
N SER A 114 6.34 19.44 5.27
CA SER A 114 6.99 19.47 3.97
C SER A 114 7.60 18.11 3.68
#